data_AF-D4GTN6-F1
#
_entry.id   AF-D4GTN6-F1
#
_cell.length_a   1.000
_cell.length_b   1.000
_cell.length_c   1.000
_cell.angle_alpha   90.00
_cell.angle_beta   90.00
_cell.angle_gamma   90.00
#
_symmetry.space_group_name_H-M   'P 1'
#
loop_
_entity.id
_entity.type
_entity.pdbx_description
1 polymer ?
#
loop_
_entity_poly.entity_id
_entity_poly.type
_entity_poly.pdbx_seq_one_letter_code
_entity_poly.pdbx_strand_id
1 'polypeptide(L)'
;MTDYFEVHARDGAARIGELRLSDSVTTPAVVDDVLADAGSLWAAERELPDGSDDVLTVLPHRSLPAGSADEVRESFSVAYPDVDFPSAAVVTADTADDFGADAYVLSDAQGFVGHARAFRDNVIEAKENLPADTALVLSGVATPRNVSLLVYAGVDLVDEKLARARGLEGFYLTSDGEYFLEDLDELPCACEACRKPASEFTRADAADHNANALRAELARVRRRVRDGRLRDYVEGQARHDQWLTALFRRFDQQYSFMEQRVPVIRDSELTAASEESIDRVEIQRFADRVTKRYRNRFDNPLVLLPCSAKKPYSESQSHRQFQEAVQYRAHMVSMTSPIGVVPQELELTYPAQHYDSVVTGDWSEDEKSFVAEVLRRYLERNDYPRIIAHLPPGAYTDIVERVADDLDLDVEFTVSEHPTTTESIGNLMRTLDGEPKFTREEREHNVVKALADYQLGPDAGDALFSDVALEMTSRYPKLQVWNDAGVQLATMVPQYGVLSFTLEGAKVWRDSDAPTKTVEIDGFVPHGSVLAPGVVDADEDIRPGDEVVVEGPKAFAIGRAEMGGRELVESTRGIGVEIRHVEER
;
A
#
# COMPACT_ATOMS: atom_id res chain seq x y z
N MET A 1 5.35 -16.44 -21.60
CA MET A 1 5.12 -14.98 -21.78
C MET A 1 3.62 -14.82 -21.79
N THR A 2 3.07 -13.97 -20.92
CA THR A 2 1.60 -13.83 -20.82
C THR A 2 1.15 -12.82 -21.87
N ASP A 3 0.29 -13.25 -22.80
CA ASP A 3 -0.20 -12.38 -23.87
C ASP A 3 -1.55 -11.77 -23.53
N TYR A 4 -2.24 -12.31 -22.52
CA TYR A 4 -3.65 -11.99 -22.28
C TYR A 4 -3.98 -11.41 -20.90
N PHE A 5 -3.03 -11.15 -20.01
CA PHE A 5 -3.33 -10.47 -18.73
C PHE A 5 -2.38 -9.32 -18.41
N GLU A 6 -2.90 -8.10 -18.26
CA GLU A 6 -2.07 -6.90 -18.00
C GLU A 6 -2.51 -6.19 -16.73
N VAL A 7 -1.58 -5.81 -15.86
CA VAL A 7 -1.87 -5.04 -14.64
C VAL A 7 -1.73 -3.54 -14.92
N HIS A 8 -2.79 -2.77 -14.66
CA HIS A 8 -2.87 -1.33 -14.94
C HIS A 8 -2.78 -0.44 -13.71
N ALA A 9 -3.25 -0.93 -12.55
CA ALA A 9 -3.16 -0.21 -11.28
C ALA A 9 -3.21 -1.19 -10.11
N ARG A 10 -2.86 -0.73 -8.91
CA ARG A 10 -2.93 -1.55 -7.69
C ARG A 10 -3.25 -0.74 -6.45
N ASP A 11 -3.71 -1.44 -5.43
CA ASP A 11 -3.84 -0.94 -4.05
C ASP A 11 -3.40 -2.05 -3.08
N GLY A 12 -2.10 -2.07 -2.76
CA GLY A 12 -1.48 -3.22 -2.12
C GLY A 12 -1.47 -4.42 -3.06
N ALA A 13 -1.84 -5.61 -2.56
CA ALA A 13 -1.90 -6.81 -3.39
C ALA A 13 -3.10 -6.82 -4.36
N ALA A 14 -4.13 -5.99 -4.13
CA ALA A 14 -5.25 -5.85 -5.04
C ALA A 14 -4.84 -5.15 -6.34
N ARG A 15 -5.31 -5.67 -7.47
CA ARG A 15 -4.95 -5.19 -8.81
C ARG A 15 -6.18 -4.79 -9.62
N ILE A 16 -6.05 -3.72 -10.39
CA ILE A 16 -6.85 -3.50 -11.59
C ILE A 16 -6.04 -4.05 -12.74
N GLY A 17 -6.43 -5.22 -13.23
CA GLY A 17 -5.89 -5.79 -14.44
C GLY A 17 -6.89 -5.76 -15.59
N GLU A 18 -6.43 -6.22 -16.73
CA GLU A 18 -7.20 -6.42 -17.94
C GLU A 18 -6.89 -7.82 -18.48
N LEU A 19 -7.92 -8.66 -18.51
CA LEU A 19 -7.91 -9.90 -19.27
C LEU A 19 -8.27 -9.56 -20.72
N ARG A 20 -7.27 -9.61 -21.61
CA ARG A 20 -7.30 -9.11 -23.00
C ARG A 20 -7.92 -10.09 -23.97
N LEU A 21 -9.13 -10.54 -23.66
CA LEU A 21 -9.99 -11.24 -24.62
C LEU A 21 -10.45 -10.28 -25.73
N SER A 22 -11.07 -10.81 -26.79
CA SER A 22 -11.72 -10.02 -27.85
C SER A 22 -12.62 -8.90 -27.28
N ASP A 23 -13.39 -9.22 -26.24
CA ASP A 23 -14.05 -8.26 -25.36
C ASP A 23 -13.32 -8.24 -24.02
N SER A 24 -12.44 -7.26 -23.82
CA SER A 24 -11.55 -7.24 -22.67
C SER A 24 -12.29 -7.09 -21.33
N VAL A 25 -11.84 -7.82 -20.31
CA VAL A 25 -12.46 -7.85 -18.97
C VAL A 25 -11.56 -7.16 -17.96
N THR A 26 -12.05 -6.07 -17.36
CA THR A 26 -11.34 -5.38 -16.27
C THR A 26 -11.50 -6.12 -14.94
N THR A 27 -10.38 -6.48 -14.32
CA THR A 27 -10.35 -7.17 -13.02
C THR A 27 -10.31 -6.19 -11.83
N PRO A 28 -10.72 -6.61 -10.61
CA PRO A 28 -11.32 -7.89 -10.29
C PRO A 28 -12.71 -8.10 -10.90
N ALA A 29 -13.01 -9.30 -11.38
CA ALA A 29 -14.26 -9.62 -12.09
C ALA A 29 -14.76 -11.05 -11.83
N VAL A 30 -16.02 -11.30 -12.18
CA VAL A 30 -16.54 -12.65 -12.37
C VAL A 30 -16.11 -13.18 -13.73
N VAL A 31 -15.80 -14.47 -13.85
CA VAL A 31 -15.36 -15.10 -15.12
C VAL A 31 -16.44 -15.93 -15.81
N ASP A 32 -17.61 -16.12 -15.19
CA ASP A 32 -18.63 -17.08 -15.65
C ASP A 32 -19.04 -16.91 -17.13
N ASP A 33 -19.05 -15.67 -17.62
CA ASP A 33 -19.46 -15.33 -18.99
C ASP A 33 -18.33 -15.51 -20.03
N VAL A 34 -17.08 -15.70 -19.58
CA VAL A 34 -15.87 -15.73 -20.41
C VAL A 34 -14.94 -16.90 -20.11
N LEU A 35 -15.38 -17.89 -19.33
CA LEU A 35 -14.58 -19.06 -18.95
C LEU A 35 -15.05 -20.31 -19.71
N ALA A 36 -14.13 -20.98 -20.40
CA ALA A 36 -14.38 -22.26 -21.06
C ALA A 36 -13.51 -23.36 -20.42
N ASP A 37 -14.14 -24.36 -19.81
CA ASP A 37 -13.41 -25.46 -19.17
C ASP A 37 -13.29 -26.67 -20.10
N ALA A 38 -12.04 -27.02 -20.49
CA ALA A 38 -11.74 -28.20 -21.32
C ALA A 38 -12.01 -29.54 -20.60
N GLY A 39 -12.19 -29.49 -19.29
CA GLY A 39 -12.71 -30.56 -18.46
C GLY A 39 -11.64 -31.36 -17.73
N SER A 40 -12.10 -32.14 -16.76
CA SER A 40 -11.23 -32.91 -15.87
C SER A 40 -10.67 -34.16 -16.53
N LEU A 41 -9.35 -34.35 -16.36
CA LEU A 41 -8.58 -35.56 -16.67
C LEU A 41 -8.82 -36.70 -15.65
N TRP A 42 -9.52 -36.43 -14.54
CA TRP A 42 -10.00 -37.50 -13.64
C TRP A 42 -11.15 -38.30 -14.24
N ALA A 43 -12.01 -37.63 -15.02
CA ALA A 43 -13.22 -38.24 -15.57
C ALA A 43 -12.98 -38.99 -16.88
N ALA A 44 -12.10 -38.46 -17.75
CA ALA A 44 -11.76 -39.04 -19.04
C ALA A 44 -10.47 -38.41 -19.57
N GLU A 45 -9.82 -39.05 -20.55
CA GLU A 45 -8.85 -38.37 -21.40
C GLU A 45 -9.52 -37.19 -22.13
N ARG A 46 -8.78 -36.09 -22.29
CA ARG A 46 -9.26 -34.85 -22.90
C ARG A 46 -8.32 -34.44 -24.02
N GLU A 47 -8.88 -34.07 -25.15
CA GLU A 47 -8.13 -33.43 -26.23
C GLU A 47 -7.93 -31.95 -25.89
N LEU A 48 -6.82 -31.38 -26.37
CA LEU A 48 -6.59 -29.94 -26.27
C LEU A 48 -7.62 -29.23 -27.17
N PRO A 49 -8.39 -28.26 -26.66
CA PRO A 49 -9.30 -27.48 -27.50
C PRO A 49 -8.52 -26.62 -28.49
N ASP A 50 -9.14 -26.28 -29.62
CA ASP A 50 -8.57 -25.35 -30.62
C ASP A 50 -8.33 -23.94 -30.04
N GLY A 51 -8.99 -23.59 -28.93
CA GLY A 51 -8.92 -22.30 -28.27
C GLY A 51 -9.74 -21.21 -28.96
N SER A 52 -9.83 -20.04 -28.31
CA SER A 52 -10.50 -18.85 -28.83
C SER A 52 -10.02 -17.63 -28.07
N ASP A 53 -9.84 -16.52 -28.77
CA ASP A 53 -9.48 -15.22 -28.18
C ASP A 53 -10.66 -14.60 -27.40
N ASP A 54 -11.87 -15.16 -27.50
CA ASP A 54 -13.09 -14.64 -26.87
C ASP A 54 -13.24 -15.11 -25.41
N VAL A 55 -12.51 -16.16 -25.00
CA VAL A 55 -12.69 -16.82 -23.68
C VAL A 55 -11.37 -17.23 -23.06
N LEU A 56 -11.31 -17.19 -21.73
CA LEU A 56 -10.27 -17.81 -20.94
C LEU A 56 -10.49 -19.32 -20.87
N THR A 57 -9.60 -20.08 -21.51
CA THR A 57 -9.72 -21.53 -21.60
C THR A 57 -8.99 -22.20 -20.44
N VAL A 58 -9.73 -22.82 -19.52
CA VAL A 58 -9.13 -23.71 -18.52
C VAL A 58 -8.67 -24.98 -19.22
N LEU A 59 -7.35 -25.21 -19.20
CA LEU A 59 -6.74 -26.36 -19.85
C LEU A 59 -7.17 -27.67 -19.19
N PRO A 60 -7.08 -28.82 -19.90
CA PRO A 60 -7.36 -30.12 -19.30
C PRO A 60 -6.56 -30.33 -18.02
N HIS A 61 -7.24 -30.69 -16.93
CA HIS A 61 -6.63 -30.59 -15.61
C HIS A 61 -7.03 -31.72 -14.65
N ARG A 62 -6.25 -31.86 -13.58
CA ARG A 62 -6.60 -32.66 -12.39
C ARG A 62 -6.69 -31.74 -11.19
N SER A 63 -7.91 -31.28 -10.88
CA SER A 63 -8.17 -30.51 -9.68
C SER A 63 -7.92 -31.38 -8.45
N LEU A 64 -7.20 -30.85 -7.46
CA LEU A 64 -6.90 -31.54 -6.22
C LEU A 64 -7.48 -30.76 -5.03
N PRO A 65 -8.21 -31.40 -4.12
CA PRO A 65 -8.73 -30.72 -2.93
C PRO A 65 -7.59 -30.39 -1.95
N ALA A 66 -7.81 -29.40 -1.08
CA ALA A 66 -6.88 -29.09 0.01
C ALA A 66 -6.60 -30.31 0.88
N GLY A 67 -5.34 -30.46 1.31
CA GLY A 67 -4.89 -31.59 2.13
C GLY A 67 -4.67 -32.89 1.34
N SER A 68 -4.65 -32.82 0.01
CA SER A 68 -4.15 -33.91 -0.83
C SER A 68 -2.68 -34.19 -0.48
N ALA A 69 -2.33 -35.47 -0.29
CA ALA A 69 -0.96 -35.85 0.09
C ALA A 69 0.05 -35.58 -1.04
N ASP A 70 1.30 -35.25 -0.69
CA ASP A 70 2.35 -34.90 -1.66
C ASP A 70 2.56 -36.00 -2.69
N GLU A 71 2.51 -37.28 -2.29
CA GLU A 71 2.68 -38.40 -3.21
C GLU A 71 1.56 -38.44 -4.27
N VAL A 72 0.36 -37.98 -3.92
CA VAL A 72 -0.78 -37.87 -4.85
C VAL A 72 -0.56 -36.69 -5.79
N ARG A 73 -0.13 -35.52 -5.27
CA ARG A 73 0.14 -34.34 -6.10
C ARG A 73 1.20 -34.64 -7.16
N GLU A 74 2.32 -35.24 -6.74
CA GLU A 74 3.42 -35.63 -7.63
C GLU A 74 2.96 -36.66 -8.69
N SER A 75 2.31 -37.74 -8.24
CA SER A 75 1.88 -38.84 -9.12
C SER A 75 0.86 -38.42 -10.18
N PHE A 76 0.08 -37.38 -9.90
CA PHE A 76 -1.01 -36.93 -10.76
C PHE A 76 -0.79 -35.52 -11.32
N SER A 77 0.43 -35.00 -11.25
CA SER A 77 0.84 -33.76 -11.91
C SER A 77 0.42 -33.73 -13.38
N VAL A 78 0.08 -32.54 -13.87
CA VAL A 78 -0.37 -32.29 -15.23
C VAL A 78 0.69 -31.45 -15.93
N ALA A 79 1.15 -31.90 -17.10
CA ALA A 79 1.96 -31.08 -17.99
C ALA A 79 1.01 -30.23 -18.85
N TYR A 80 1.08 -28.91 -18.70
CA TYR A 80 0.34 -27.98 -19.53
C TYR A 80 1.12 -27.70 -20.81
N PRO A 81 0.48 -27.77 -22.00
CA PRO A 81 1.13 -27.40 -23.25
C PRO A 81 1.17 -25.88 -23.42
N ASP A 82 2.17 -25.39 -24.16
CA ASP A 82 2.17 -24.01 -24.66
C ASP A 82 1.01 -23.83 -25.67
N VAL A 83 0.23 -22.77 -25.50
CA VAL A 83 -0.91 -22.43 -26.36
C VAL A 83 -0.89 -20.95 -26.71
N ASP A 84 -1.37 -20.60 -27.90
CA ASP A 84 -1.36 -19.23 -28.43
C ASP A 84 -2.66 -18.44 -28.12
N PHE A 85 -3.54 -18.99 -27.30
CA PHE A 85 -4.84 -18.43 -26.93
C PHE A 85 -4.94 -18.21 -25.40
N PRO A 86 -5.86 -17.35 -24.91
CA PRO A 86 -6.00 -17.08 -23.48
C PRO A 86 -6.24 -18.35 -22.67
N SER A 87 -5.32 -18.66 -21.74
CA SER A 87 -5.33 -19.95 -21.06
C SER A 87 -5.25 -19.84 -19.54
N ALA A 88 -5.84 -20.83 -18.87
CA ALA A 88 -5.76 -20.98 -17.42
C ALA A 88 -5.29 -22.38 -17.02
N ALA A 89 -4.26 -22.44 -16.18
CA ALA A 89 -3.81 -23.66 -15.54
C ALA A 89 -4.54 -23.87 -14.21
N VAL A 90 -4.82 -25.13 -13.84
CA VAL A 90 -5.38 -25.46 -12.53
C VAL A 90 -4.27 -25.98 -11.63
N VAL A 91 -4.10 -25.35 -10.48
CA VAL A 91 -3.05 -25.66 -9.51
C VAL A 91 -3.63 -25.75 -8.09
N THR A 92 -2.83 -26.22 -7.15
CA THR A 92 -3.04 -25.99 -5.71
C THR A 92 -2.01 -24.97 -5.22
N ALA A 93 -2.14 -24.47 -3.99
CA ALA A 93 -1.13 -23.57 -3.43
C ALA A 93 0.27 -24.22 -3.46
N ASP A 94 0.38 -25.49 -3.06
CA ASP A 94 1.67 -26.22 -3.02
C ASP A 94 2.23 -26.59 -4.40
N THR A 95 1.42 -26.53 -5.47
CA THR A 95 1.85 -26.86 -6.84
C THR A 95 1.82 -25.65 -7.75
N ALA A 96 1.70 -24.45 -7.17
CA ALA A 96 1.75 -23.21 -7.91
C ALA A 96 3.16 -23.06 -8.51
N ASP A 97 3.23 -22.85 -9.81
CA ASP A 97 4.48 -22.69 -10.57
C ASP A 97 4.15 -22.02 -11.91
N ASP A 98 5.17 -21.54 -12.62
CA ASP A 98 5.03 -20.95 -13.95
C ASP A 98 4.80 -22.03 -15.03
N PHE A 99 3.53 -22.32 -15.29
CA PHE A 99 3.09 -23.14 -16.43
C PHE A 99 2.87 -22.38 -17.75
N GLY A 100 3.32 -21.13 -17.87
CA GLY A 100 3.16 -20.32 -19.09
C GLY A 100 1.71 -19.92 -19.41
N ALA A 101 0.79 -20.01 -18.44
CA ALA A 101 -0.62 -19.66 -18.60
C ALA A 101 -0.88 -18.19 -18.23
N ASP A 102 -1.96 -17.60 -18.75
CA ASP A 102 -2.35 -16.22 -18.44
C ASP A 102 -3.08 -16.10 -17.09
N ALA A 103 -3.66 -17.21 -16.62
CA ALA A 103 -4.35 -17.29 -15.34
C ALA A 103 -4.13 -18.63 -14.63
N TYR A 104 -4.29 -18.62 -13.31
CA TYR A 104 -4.14 -19.81 -12.46
C TYR A 104 -5.33 -19.97 -11.55
N VAL A 105 -5.99 -21.13 -11.63
CA VAL A 105 -7.14 -21.49 -10.79
C VAL A 105 -6.67 -22.30 -9.60
N LEU A 106 -6.87 -21.77 -8.37
CA LEU A 106 -6.62 -22.55 -7.15
C LEU A 106 -7.77 -23.52 -6.88
N SER A 107 -7.53 -24.80 -7.15
CA SER A 107 -8.54 -25.85 -6.99
C SER A 107 -8.83 -26.24 -5.54
N ASP A 108 -7.94 -25.89 -4.62
CA ASP A 108 -7.98 -26.19 -3.19
C ASP A 108 -8.59 -25.07 -2.33
N ALA A 109 -8.97 -23.94 -2.94
CA ALA A 109 -9.47 -22.76 -2.23
C ALA A 109 -10.63 -23.03 -1.27
N GLN A 110 -11.56 -23.90 -1.66
CA GLN A 110 -12.72 -24.27 -0.82
C GLN A 110 -12.31 -24.96 0.48
N GLY A 111 -11.13 -25.58 0.53
CA GLY A 111 -10.65 -26.27 1.73
C GLY A 111 -10.04 -25.35 2.79
N PHE A 112 -9.67 -24.12 2.42
CA PHE A 112 -9.07 -23.16 3.36
C PHE A 112 -9.86 -21.85 3.53
N VAL A 113 -10.81 -21.54 2.64
CA VAL A 113 -11.76 -20.43 2.87
C VAL A 113 -12.58 -20.70 4.15
N GLY A 114 -12.74 -19.67 4.98
CA GLY A 114 -13.26 -19.79 6.36
C GLY A 114 -12.18 -20.03 7.42
N HIS A 115 -10.96 -20.42 7.03
CA HIS A 115 -9.81 -20.59 7.94
C HIS A 115 -8.75 -19.52 7.68
N ALA A 116 -8.84 -18.38 8.38
CA ALA A 116 -8.02 -17.18 8.09
C ALA A 116 -6.51 -17.43 7.95
N ARG A 117 -5.93 -18.27 8.81
CA ARG A 117 -4.50 -18.64 8.72
C ARG A 117 -4.21 -19.43 7.44
N ALA A 118 -4.95 -20.51 7.21
CA ALA A 118 -4.74 -21.36 6.05
C ALA A 118 -4.95 -20.58 4.75
N PHE A 119 -6.01 -19.76 4.66
CA PHE A 119 -6.26 -18.92 3.51
C PHE A 119 -5.08 -18.01 3.20
N ARG A 120 -4.58 -17.26 4.19
CA ARG A 120 -3.44 -16.38 3.99
C ARG A 120 -2.20 -17.17 3.54
N ASP A 121 -1.88 -18.25 4.24
CA ASP A 121 -0.67 -19.04 3.97
C ASP A 121 -0.70 -19.57 2.52
N ASN A 122 -1.84 -20.11 2.07
CA ASN A 122 -2.01 -20.67 0.72
C ASN A 122 -2.04 -19.59 -0.38
N VAL A 123 -2.67 -18.44 -0.13
CA VAL A 123 -2.68 -17.34 -1.12
C VAL A 123 -1.30 -16.72 -1.27
N ILE A 124 -0.55 -16.53 -0.18
CA ILE A 124 0.83 -16.03 -0.25
C ILE A 124 1.71 -17.01 -1.02
N GLU A 125 1.65 -18.31 -0.67
CA GLU A 125 2.42 -19.35 -1.36
C GLU A 125 2.12 -19.38 -2.86
N ALA A 126 0.85 -19.30 -3.26
CA ALA A 126 0.49 -19.18 -4.66
C ALA A 126 1.07 -17.89 -5.29
N LYS A 127 0.89 -16.72 -4.66
CA LYS A 127 1.36 -15.44 -5.20
C LYS A 127 2.88 -15.30 -5.23
N GLU A 128 3.63 -16.09 -4.47
CA GLU A 128 5.09 -16.10 -4.46
C GLU A 128 5.69 -17.02 -5.52
N ASN A 129 4.95 -18.05 -5.98
CA ASN A 129 5.41 -18.99 -7.00
C ASN A 129 4.79 -18.74 -8.39
N LEU A 130 3.67 -18.01 -8.47
CA LEU A 130 3.06 -17.64 -9.75
C LEU A 130 3.66 -16.36 -10.32
N PRO A 131 3.79 -16.23 -11.65
CA PRO A 131 4.28 -15.00 -12.27
C PRO A 131 3.41 -13.79 -11.93
N ALA A 132 4.05 -12.64 -11.70
CA ALA A 132 3.38 -11.44 -11.23
C ALA A 132 2.41 -10.83 -12.25
N ASP A 133 2.56 -11.12 -13.54
CA ASP A 133 1.73 -10.66 -14.66
C ASP A 133 0.68 -11.70 -15.11
N THR A 134 0.24 -12.56 -14.19
CA THR A 134 -0.84 -13.54 -14.40
C THR A 134 -2.02 -13.29 -13.47
N ALA A 135 -3.22 -13.74 -13.86
CA ALA A 135 -4.42 -13.63 -13.02
C ALA A 135 -4.56 -14.80 -12.04
N LEU A 136 -4.93 -14.51 -10.80
CA LEU A 136 -5.30 -15.52 -9.80
C LEU A 136 -6.82 -15.69 -9.75
N VAL A 137 -7.30 -16.92 -9.94
CA VAL A 137 -8.71 -17.28 -9.95
C VAL A 137 -9.08 -18.13 -8.73
N LEU A 138 -10.08 -17.70 -7.96
CA LEU A 138 -10.69 -18.54 -6.92
C LEU A 138 -12.13 -18.93 -7.28
N SER A 139 -12.35 -20.23 -7.50
CA SER A 139 -13.65 -20.77 -7.92
C SER A 139 -14.50 -21.24 -6.74
N GLY A 140 -15.80 -20.91 -6.73
CA GLY A 140 -16.78 -21.45 -5.78
C GLY A 140 -16.62 -20.95 -4.34
N VAL A 141 -16.01 -19.79 -4.12
CA VAL A 141 -15.78 -19.23 -2.77
C VAL A 141 -16.27 -17.79 -2.57
N ALA A 142 -16.53 -17.07 -3.66
CA ALA A 142 -16.85 -15.65 -3.58
C ALA A 142 -18.32 -15.41 -3.22
N THR A 143 -18.53 -14.44 -2.34
CA THR A 143 -19.83 -13.87 -1.96
C THR A 143 -19.71 -12.34 -1.96
N PRO A 144 -20.83 -11.61 -2.03
CA PRO A 144 -20.80 -10.15 -1.90
C PRO A 144 -20.16 -9.67 -0.60
N ARG A 145 -20.18 -10.48 0.46
CA ARG A 145 -19.57 -10.13 1.75
C ARG A 145 -18.05 -10.28 1.75
N ASN A 146 -17.50 -11.34 1.16
CA ASN A 146 -16.08 -11.66 1.31
C ASN A 146 -15.18 -11.17 0.16
N VAL A 147 -15.75 -10.87 -1.01
CA VAL A 147 -14.96 -10.66 -2.23
C VAL A 147 -14.00 -9.48 -2.13
N SER A 148 -14.35 -8.44 -1.37
CA SER A 148 -13.46 -7.29 -1.13
C SER A 148 -12.15 -7.70 -0.46
N LEU A 149 -12.20 -8.66 0.46
CA LEU A 149 -11.03 -9.17 1.16
C LEU A 149 -10.27 -10.23 0.34
N LEU A 150 -10.97 -11.00 -0.50
CA LEU A 150 -10.31 -11.87 -1.49
C LEU A 150 -9.46 -11.03 -2.45
N VAL A 151 -10.02 -9.94 -2.96
CA VAL A 151 -9.30 -9.00 -3.82
C VAL A 151 -8.16 -8.32 -3.09
N TYR A 152 -8.38 -7.88 -1.84
CA TYR A 152 -7.30 -7.30 -1.01
C TYR A 152 -6.12 -8.25 -0.84
N ALA A 153 -6.36 -9.57 -0.82
CA ALA A 153 -5.33 -10.60 -0.77
C ALA A 153 -4.61 -10.84 -2.11
N GLY A 154 -5.07 -10.25 -3.21
CA GLY A 154 -4.47 -10.36 -4.55
C GLY A 154 -5.17 -11.32 -5.50
N VAL A 155 -6.44 -11.66 -5.26
CA VAL A 155 -7.30 -12.41 -6.20
C VAL A 155 -7.87 -11.47 -7.25
N ASP A 156 -7.79 -11.85 -8.52
CA ASP A 156 -8.29 -11.04 -9.65
C ASP A 156 -9.61 -11.55 -10.18
N LEU A 157 -9.82 -12.86 -10.15
CA LEU A 157 -10.96 -13.48 -10.81
C LEU A 157 -11.68 -14.41 -9.84
N VAL A 158 -13.00 -14.34 -9.86
CA VAL A 158 -13.89 -15.21 -9.08
C VAL A 158 -15.03 -15.71 -9.96
N ASP A 159 -15.87 -16.61 -9.45
CA ASP A 159 -17.10 -17.01 -10.13
C ASP A 159 -18.34 -16.81 -9.28
N GLU A 160 -19.52 -17.00 -9.89
CA GLU A 160 -20.81 -16.86 -9.22
C GLU A 160 -21.30 -18.15 -8.56
N LYS A 161 -20.53 -19.25 -8.62
CA LYS A 161 -21.01 -20.59 -8.26
C LYS A 161 -21.54 -20.63 -6.84
N LEU A 162 -20.77 -20.12 -5.87
CA LEU A 162 -21.21 -20.09 -4.47
C LEU A 162 -22.41 -19.17 -4.28
N ALA A 163 -22.35 -17.95 -4.83
CA ALA A 163 -23.44 -16.97 -4.73
C ALA A 163 -24.78 -17.55 -5.25
N ARG A 164 -24.75 -18.21 -6.41
CA ARG A 164 -25.92 -18.86 -7.00
C ARG A 164 -26.37 -20.08 -6.21
N ALA A 165 -25.44 -20.93 -5.78
CA ALA A 165 -25.75 -22.10 -4.97
C ALA A 165 -26.47 -21.71 -3.66
N ARG A 166 -25.96 -20.70 -2.94
CA ARG A 166 -26.61 -20.15 -1.74
C ARG A 166 -28.03 -19.65 -2.03
N GLY A 167 -28.25 -19.01 -3.18
CA GLY A 167 -29.59 -18.59 -3.62
C GLY A 167 -30.54 -19.75 -3.82
N LEU A 168 -30.09 -20.80 -4.51
CA LEU A 168 -30.85 -22.04 -4.72
C LEU A 168 -31.10 -22.83 -3.42
N GLU A 169 -30.25 -22.66 -2.42
CA GLU A 169 -30.43 -23.18 -1.07
C GLU A 169 -31.42 -22.37 -0.22
N GLY A 170 -31.80 -21.16 -0.67
CA GLY A 170 -32.74 -20.28 0.03
C GLY A 170 -32.08 -19.18 0.86
N PHE A 171 -30.83 -18.81 0.54
CA PHE A 171 -30.13 -17.70 1.19
C PHE A 171 -30.09 -16.46 0.30
N TYR A 172 -30.34 -15.31 0.92
CA TYR A 172 -30.21 -13.98 0.34
C TYR A 172 -28.91 -13.34 0.82
N LEU A 173 -27.99 -13.05 -0.09
CA LEU A 173 -26.67 -12.51 0.21
C LEU A 173 -26.62 -10.99 0.03
N THR A 174 -25.89 -10.32 0.91
CA THR A 174 -25.59 -8.87 0.86
C THR A 174 -24.11 -8.67 1.21
N SER A 175 -23.61 -7.43 1.12
CA SER A 175 -22.21 -7.10 1.46
C SER A 175 -21.91 -7.26 2.95
N ASP A 176 -22.92 -7.19 3.81
CA ASP A 176 -22.82 -7.23 5.27
C ASP A 176 -23.51 -8.48 5.86
N GLY A 177 -24.47 -9.05 5.15
CA GLY A 177 -25.41 -10.04 5.66
C GLY A 177 -25.56 -11.30 4.80
N GLU A 178 -25.95 -12.39 5.45
CA GLU A 178 -26.57 -13.56 4.83
C GLU A 178 -27.87 -13.81 5.59
N TYR A 179 -28.97 -13.93 4.86
CA TYR A 179 -30.30 -14.05 5.43
C TYR A 179 -30.99 -15.28 4.85
N PHE A 180 -31.81 -15.97 5.66
CA PHE A 180 -32.77 -16.91 5.11
C PHE A 180 -33.82 -16.14 4.33
N LEU A 181 -34.07 -16.55 3.09
CA LEU A 181 -35.03 -15.87 2.22
C LEU A 181 -36.43 -15.82 2.83
N GLU A 182 -36.82 -16.89 3.54
CA GLU A 182 -38.14 -17.00 4.19
C GLU A 182 -38.35 -16.05 5.36
N ASP A 183 -37.28 -15.48 5.93
CA ASP A 183 -37.34 -14.55 7.06
C ASP A 183 -37.43 -13.08 6.62
N LEU A 184 -37.36 -12.79 5.31
CA LEU A 184 -37.38 -11.43 4.77
C LEU A 184 -38.80 -10.94 4.48
N ASP A 185 -39.26 -9.94 5.23
CA ASP A 185 -40.49 -9.19 4.92
C ASP A 185 -40.32 -8.24 3.71
N GLU A 186 -39.10 -7.74 3.51
CA GLU A 186 -38.71 -6.87 2.40
C GLU A 186 -37.36 -7.28 1.81
N LEU A 187 -37.15 -7.01 0.52
CA LEU A 187 -35.90 -7.30 -0.17
C LEU A 187 -35.01 -6.05 -0.14
N PRO A 188 -33.86 -6.04 0.56
CA PRO A 188 -33.02 -4.86 0.73
C PRO A 188 -32.12 -4.58 -0.50
N CYS A 189 -32.67 -4.68 -1.71
CA CYS A 189 -31.95 -4.45 -2.96
C CYS A 189 -32.89 -3.91 -4.06
N ALA A 190 -32.31 -3.18 -5.01
CA ALA A 190 -33.01 -2.61 -6.16
C ALA A 190 -32.62 -3.26 -7.50
N CYS A 191 -31.94 -4.41 -7.49
CA CYS A 191 -31.58 -5.14 -8.72
C CYS A 191 -32.83 -5.68 -9.43
N GLU A 192 -32.68 -6.08 -10.69
CA GLU A 192 -33.80 -6.54 -11.51
C GLU A 192 -34.58 -7.71 -10.87
N ALA A 193 -33.87 -8.69 -10.30
CA ALA A 193 -34.49 -9.81 -9.61
C ALA A 193 -35.37 -9.35 -8.42
N CYS A 194 -34.92 -8.33 -7.68
CA CYS A 194 -35.60 -7.81 -6.48
C CYS A 194 -36.74 -6.82 -6.76
N ARG A 195 -37.05 -6.49 -8.02
CA ARG A 195 -38.19 -5.62 -8.38
C ARG A 195 -39.55 -6.35 -8.31
N LYS A 196 -39.79 -7.07 -7.21
CA LYS A 196 -41.03 -7.79 -6.91
C LYS A 196 -41.19 -7.94 -5.38
N PRO A 197 -42.41 -8.20 -4.88
CA PRO A 197 -42.63 -8.45 -3.45
C PRO A 197 -41.83 -9.65 -2.94
N ALA A 198 -41.37 -9.61 -1.68
CA ALA A 198 -40.67 -10.74 -1.05
C ALA A 198 -41.49 -12.05 -1.08
N SER A 199 -42.82 -11.95 -0.97
CA SER A 199 -43.75 -13.09 -1.07
C SER A 199 -43.76 -13.79 -2.44
N GLU A 200 -43.29 -13.12 -3.49
CA GLU A 200 -43.19 -13.66 -4.86
C GLU A 200 -41.73 -14.00 -5.25
N PHE A 201 -40.78 -13.75 -4.35
CA PHE A 201 -39.37 -13.93 -4.62
C PHE A 201 -38.96 -15.39 -4.40
N THR A 202 -38.46 -16.03 -5.44
CA THR A 202 -38.11 -17.45 -5.44
C THR A 202 -36.64 -17.67 -5.14
N ARG A 203 -36.25 -18.93 -4.93
CA ARG A 203 -34.85 -19.35 -4.84
C ARG A 203 -34.05 -19.09 -6.12
N ALA A 204 -34.70 -19.15 -7.28
CA ALA A 204 -34.08 -18.78 -8.55
C ALA A 204 -33.81 -17.27 -8.60
N ASP A 205 -34.77 -16.45 -8.16
CA ASP A 205 -34.56 -15.01 -8.03
C ASP A 205 -33.43 -14.68 -7.02
N ALA A 206 -33.32 -15.46 -5.94
CA ALA A 206 -32.23 -15.32 -4.97
C ALA A 206 -30.87 -15.63 -5.59
N ALA A 207 -30.76 -16.66 -6.44
CA ALA A 207 -29.53 -16.98 -7.14
C ALA A 207 -29.10 -15.83 -8.07
N ASP A 208 -30.05 -15.24 -8.81
CA ASP A 208 -29.79 -14.08 -9.67
C ASP A 208 -29.47 -12.82 -8.88
N HIS A 209 -30.14 -12.57 -7.76
CA HIS A 209 -29.80 -11.47 -6.85
C HIS A 209 -28.39 -11.62 -6.29
N ASN A 210 -28.03 -12.80 -5.79
CA ASN A 210 -26.73 -13.03 -5.18
C ASN A 210 -25.59 -12.82 -6.18
N ALA A 211 -25.77 -13.29 -7.42
CA ALA A 211 -24.88 -13.01 -8.55
C ALA A 211 -24.77 -11.50 -8.84
N ASN A 212 -25.90 -10.79 -8.94
CA ASN A 212 -25.93 -9.35 -9.15
C ASN A 212 -25.26 -8.56 -8.00
N ALA A 213 -25.48 -8.98 -6.76
CA ALA A 213 -24.86 -8.38 -5.58
C ALA A 213 -23.33 -8.56 -5.60
N LEU A 214 -22.84 -9.72 -6.04
CA LEU A 214 -21.42 -10.01 -6.18
C LEU A 214 -20.79 -9.13 -7.28
N ARG A 215 -21.43 -9.05 -8.46
CA ARG A 215 -20.97 -8.15 -9.54
C ARG A 215 -20.96 -6.67 -9.11
N ALA A 216 -21.97 -6.23 -8.37
CA ALA A 216 -22.04 -4.87 -7.84
C ALA A 216 -20.94 -4.60 -6.81
N GLU A 217 -20.62 -5.58 -5.97
CA GLU A 217 -19.52 -5.49 -5.01
C GLU A 217 -18.17 -5.39 -5.70
N LEU A 218 -17.90 -6.22 -6.70
CA LEU A 218 -16.68 -6.14 -7.50
C LEU A 218 -16.52 -4.77 -8.16
N ALA A 219 -17.61 -4.15 -8.63
CA ALA A 219 -17.58 -2.79 -9.16
C ALA A 219 -17.19 -1.74 -8.10
N ARG A 220 -17.70 -1.86 -6.86
CA ARG A 220 -17.30 -1.01 -5.72
C ARG A 220 -15.83 -1.22 -5.39
N VAL A 221 -15.38 -2.47 -5.30
CA VAL A 221 -13.99 -2.83 -5.04
C VAL A 221 -13.05 -2.23 -6.10
N ARG A 222 -13.38 -2.36 -7.40
CA ARG A 222 -12.62 -1.71 -8.48
C ARG A 222 -12.51 -0.20 -8.29
N ARG A 223 -13.59 0.47 -7.86
CA ARG A 223 -13.53 1.91 -7.56
C ARG A 223 -12.61 2.19 -6.38
N ARG A 224 -12.68 1.40 -5.32
CA ARG A 224 -11.84 1.55 -4.12
C ARG A 224 -10.35 1.34 -4.40
N VAL A 225 -10.00 0.37 -5.25
CA VAL A 225 -8.60 0.17 -5.69
C VAL A 225 -8.11 1.37 -6.49
N ARG A 226 -8.90 1.88 -7.43
CA ARG A 226 -8.53 3.10 -8.20
C ARG A 226 -8.39 4.34 -7.32
N ASP A 227 -9.18 4.43 -6.26
CA ASP A 227 -9.09 5.51 -5.28
C ASP A 227 -7.92 5.32 -4.30
N GLY A 228 -7.25 4.17 -4.30
CA GLY A 228 -6.24 3.83 -3.29
C GLY A 228 -6.82 3.78 -1.88
N ARG A 229 -8.07 3.31 -1.73
CA ARG A 229 -8.85 3.26 -0.48
C ARG A 229 -9.55 1.92 -0.28
N LEU A 230 -9.01 0.83 -0.83
CA LEU A 230 -9.55 -0.51 -0.60
C LEU A 230 -9.40 -0.91 0.87
N ARG A 231 -8.27 -0.61 1.51
CA ARG A 231 -8.04 -0.95 2.92
C ARG A 231 -9.08 -0.29 3.85
N ASP A 232 -9.40 0.98 3.63
CA ASP A 232 -10.46 1.69 4.37
C ASP A 232 -11.80 0.94 4.28
N TYR A 233 -12.13 0.49 3.07
CA TYR A 233 -13.37 -0.21 2.80
C TYR A 233 -13.39 -1.60 3.46
N VAL A 234 -12.29 -2.34 3.35
CA VAL A 234 -12.11 -3.65 3.98
C VAL A 234 -12.25 -3.57 5.50
N GLU A 235 -11.62 -2.59 6.15
CA GLU A 235 -11.73 -2.41 7.60
C GLU A 235 -13.17 -2.13 8.04
N GLY A 236 -13.93 -1.36 7.25
CA GLY A 236 -15.36 -1.14 7.50
C GLY A 236 -16.20 -2.40 7.30
N GLN A 237 -15.98 -3.13 6.21
CA GLN A 237 -16.74 -4.35 5.91
C GLN A 237 -16.43 -5.49 6.88
N ALA A 238 -15.17 -5.66 7.27
CA ALA A 238 -14.72 -6.78 8.11
C ALA A 238 -15.43 -6.84 9.46
N ARG A 239 -16.00 -5.74 9.97
CA ARG A 239 -16.73 -5.70 11.25
C ARG A 239 -18.02 -6.53 11.26
N HIS A 240 -18.53 -6.91 10.09
CA HIS A 240 -19.73 -7.74 9.98
C HIS A 240 -19.43 -9.24 10.06
N ASP A 241 -18.15 -9.65 10.04
CA ASP A 241 -17.78 -11.07 9.97
C ASP A 241 -16.44 -11.38 10.67
N GLN A 242 -16.45 -12.40 11.52
CA GLN A 242 -15.29 -12.77 12.33
C GLN A 242 -14.15 -13.33 11.48
N TRP A 243 -14.44 -14.09 10.43
CA TRP A 243 -13.41 -14.64 9.55
C TRP A 243 -12.76 -13.53 8.73
N LEU A 244 -13.53 -12.56 8.22
CA LEU A 244 -12.97 -11.41 7.52
C LEU A 244 -12.08 -10.55 8.44
N THR A 245 -12.54 -10.28 9.68
CA THR A 245 -11.73 -9.58 10.68
C THR A 245 -10.43 -10.34 10.97
N ALA A 246 -10.51 -11.65 11.19
CA ALA A 246 -9.33 -12.46 11.41
C ALA A 246 -8.40 -12.45 10.19
N LEU A 247 -8.94 -12.49 8.99
CA LEU A 247 -8.15 -12.63 7.77
C LEU A 247 -7.33 -11.37 7.45
N PHE A 248 -7.89 -10.17 7.52
CA PHE A 248 -7.09 -8.97 7.24
C PHE A 248 -5.98 -8.78 8.30
N ARG A 249 -6.28 -9.03 9.59
CA ARG A 249 -5.27 -9.02 10.68
C ARG A 249 -4.15 -10.03 10.45
N ARG A 250 -4.45 -11.15 9.79
CA ARG A 250 -3.45 -12.18 9.44
C ARG A 250 -2.54 -11.71 8.30
N PHE A 251 -3.05 -10.92 7.36
CA PHE A 251 -2.24 -10.26 6.33
C PHE A 251 -1.40 -9.12 6.88
N ASP A 252 -1.89 -8.39 7.89
CA ASP A 252 -1.10 -7.36 8.58
C ASP A 252 0.17 -7.94 9.22
N GLN A 253 0.10 -9.20 9.70
CA GLN A 253 1.26 -9.95 10.21
C GLN A 253 2.27 -10.37 9.12
N GLN A 254 1.95 -10.19 7.84
CA GLN A 254 2.81 -10.52 6.69
C GLN A 254 3.31 -9.25 6.02
N TYR A 255 3.97 -8.41 6.83
CA TYR A 255 4.45 -7.10 6.40
C TYR A 255 5.25 -7.16 5.10
N SER A 256 6.22 -8.07 4.97
CA SER A 256 7.05 -8.17 3.75
C SER A 256 6.23 -8.43 2.48
N PHE A 257 5.21 -9.28 2.56
CA PHE A 257 4.33 -9.57 1.42
C PHE A 257 3.51 -8.34 1.00
N MET A 258 2.90 -7.65 1.97
CA MET A 258 2.10 -6.47 1.69
C MET A 258 2.96 -5.28 1.28
N GLU A 259 4.10 -5.06 1.94
CA GLU A 259 4.97 -3.90 1.77
C GLU A 259 5.57 -3.82 0.37
N GLN A 260 5.93 -4.96 -0.23
CA GLN A 260 6.40 -5.04 -1.62
C GLN A 260 5.39 -4.49 -2.64
N ARG A 261 4.09 -4.52 -2.31
CA ARG A 261 2.99 -4.24 -3.24
C ARG A 261 2.28 -2.91 -2.94
N VAL A 262 2.45 -2.36 -1.74
CA VAL A 262 1.85 -1.09 -1.33
C VAL A 262 2.70 0.10 -1.82
N PRO A 263 2.13 1.05 -2.58
CA PRO A 263 2.85 2.24 -3.01
C PRO A 263 3.45 3.05 -1.86
N VAL A 264 4.61 3.68 -2.09
CA VAL A 264 5.27 4.54 -1.08
C VAL A 264 4.65 5.94 -0.98
N ILE A 265 3.88 6.35 -1.99
CA ILE A 265 3.22 7.66 -2.08
C ILE A 265 1.78 7.49 -2.58
N ARG A 266 0.88 8.33 -2.07
CA ARG A 266 -0.52 8.45 -2.52
C ARG A 266 -1.04 9.86 -2.30
N ASP A 267 -2.08 10.21 -3.04
CA ASP A 267 -2.90 11.42 -2.85
C ASP A 267 -4.21 11.12 -2.10
N SER A 268 -4.46 9.84 -1.80
CA SER A 268 -5.67 9.40 -1.12
C SER A 268 -5.55 9.60 0.39
N GLU A 269 -6.67 10.00 0.99
CA GLU A 269 -6.80 10.04 2.44
C GLU A 269 -6.71 8.62 3.02
N LEU A 270 -5.91 8.47 4.07
CA LEU A 270 -5.83 7.26 4.88
C LEU A 270 -6.78 7.41 6.07
N THR A 271 -7.87 6.63 6.10
CA THR A 271 -8.80 6.66 7.24
C THR A 271 -8.28 5.78 8.39
N ALA A 272 -7.90 6.42 9.49
CA ALA A 272 -7.46 5.78 10.72
C ALA A 272 -8.60 5.78 11.76
N ALA A 273 -9.61 4.94 11.52
CA ALA A 273 -10.80 4.82 12.36
C ALA A 273 -10.87 3.50 13.15
N SER A 274 -9.81 2.70 13.09
CA SER A 274 -9.70 1.40 13.75
C SER A 274 -8.33 1.23 14.41
N GLU A 275 -8.25 0.41 15.46
CA GLU A 275 -6.96 0.10 16.11
C GLU A 275 -5.99 -0.59 15.13
N GLU A 276 -6.51 -1.43 14.23
CA GLU A 276 -5.71 -2.11 13.21
C GLU A 276 -5.21 -1.16 12.10
N SER A 277 -5.58 0.12 12.13
CA SER A 277 -4.98 1.12 11.25
C SER A 277 -3.48 1.27 11.53
N ILE A 278 -3.04 1.09 12.78
CA ILE A 278 -1.61 1.14 13.14
C ILE A 278 -0.81 0.09 12.36
N ASP A 279 -1.38 -1.08 12.09
CA ASP A 279 -0.70 -2.18 11.39
C ASP A 279 -0.64 -1.99 9.87
N ARG A 280 -1.24 -0.92 9.32
CA ARG A 280 -1.14 -0.62 7.89
C ARG A 280 0.32 -0.40 7.49
N VAL A 281 0.69 -0.95 6.34
CA VAL A 281 2.05 -0.84 5.79
C VAL A 281 2.51 0.62 5.75
N GLU A 282 1.64 1.54 5.35
CA GLU A 282 1.95 2.95 5.25
C GLU A 282 2.42 3.56 6.58
N ILE A 283 1.76 3.18 7.68
CA ILE A 283 2.07 3.66 9.03
C ILE A 283 3.34 2.98 9.55
N GLN A 284 3.43 1.66 9.42
CA GLN A 284 4.60 0.88 9.84
C GLN A 284 5.86 1.31 9.09
N ARG A 285 5.75 1.56 7.78
CA ARG A 285 6.84 2.06 6.93
C ARG A 285 7.27 3.46 7.35
N PHE A 286 6.34 4.36 7.63
CA PHE A 286 6.68 5.70 8.12
C PHE A 286 7.42 5.62 9.46
N ALA A 287 6.89 4.86 10.42
CA ALA A 287 7.51 4.64 11.72
C ALA A 287 8.91 4.01 11.60
N ASP A 288 9.10 3.03 10.72
CA ASP A 288 10.39 2.43 10.43
C ASP A 288 11.38 3.44 9.84
N ARG A 289 10.97 4.20 8.82
CA ARG A 289 11.84 5.17 8.15
C ARG A 289 12.19 6.36 9.04
N VAL A 290 11.26 6.87 9.84
CA VAL A 290 11.55 7.99 10.77
C VAL A 290 12.47 7.56 11.90
N THR A 291 12.44 6.29 12.30
CA THR A 291 13.31 5.78 13.38
C THR A 291 14.64 5.21 12.87
N LYS A 292 14.74 4.81 11.60
CA LYS A 292 15.96 4.21 11.01
C LYS A 292 16.68 5.05 9.97
N ARG A 293 16.07 6.12 9.46
CA ARG A 293 16.65 6.94 8.38
C ARG A 293 16.79 8.40 8.77
N TYR A 294 15.73 9.01 9.31
CA TYR A 294 15.77 10.41 9.75
C TYR A 294 16.87 10.65 10.79
N ARG A 295 17.49 11.82 10.72
CA ARG A 295 18.46 12.31 11.69
C ARG A 295 18.21 13.79 12.00
N ASN A 296 18.32 14.15 13.26
CA ASN A 296 18.28 15.52 13.72
C ASN A 296 19.48 16.31 13.17
N ARG A 297 19.20 17.50 12.64
CA ARG A 297 20.18 18.42 12.05
C ARG A 297 20.15 19.80 12.71
N PHE A 298 19.54 19.90 13.88
CA PHE A 298 19.49 21.11 14.69
C PHE A 298 20.31 20.92 15.97
N ASP A 299 21.12 21.91 16.31
CA ASP A 299 21.78 22.04 17.61
C ASP A 299 20.85 22.62 18.69
N ASN A 300 19.57 22.79 18.35
CA ASN A 300 18.54 23.42 19.16
C ASN A 300 17.81 22.40 20.05
N PRO A 301 17.14 22.84 21.12
CA PRO A 301 16.18 22.03 21.86
C PRO A 301 15.12 21.37 20.97
N LEU A 302 14.64 20.20 21.40
CA LEU A 302 13.44 19.56 20.86
C LEU A 302 12.20 20.12 21.53
N VAL A 303 11.16 20.41 20.74
CA VAL A 303 9.80 20.67 21.23
C VAL A 303 8.86 19.63 20.64
N LEU A 304 8.31 18.79 21.51
CA LEU A 304 7.23 17.84 21.18
C LEU A 304 5.87 18.56 21.23
N LEU A 305 5.09 18.41 20.16
CA LEU A 305 3.80 19.10 19.97
C LEU A 305 2.68 18.10 19.67
N PRO A 306 1.41 18.44 19.98
CA PRO A 306 0.29 17.63 19.54
C PRO A 306 0.09 17.77 18.03
N CYS A 307 -0.59 16.80 17.43
CA CYS A 307 -1.05 16.88 16.06
C CYS A 307 -2.12 17.99 15.87
N SER A 308 -2.63 18.12 14.65
CA SER A 308 -3.77 18.99 14.36
C SER A 308 -4.68 18.35 13.31
N ALA A 309 -5.97 18.70 13.35
CA ALA A 309 -6.95 18.17 12.40
C ALA A 309 -6.61 18.54 10.95
N LYS A 310 -6.16 19.78 10.72
CA LYS A 310 -5.69 20.25 9.41
C LYS A 310 -4.24 19.82 9.18
N LYS A 311 -3.97 19.15 8.06
CA LYS A 311 -2.62 18.84 7.57
C LYS A 311 -2.32 19.64 6.28
N PRO A 312 -1.04 19.97 6.01
CA PRO A 312 0.11 19.80 6.91
C PRO A 312 -0.05 20.63 8.18
N TYR A 313 0.58 20.17 9.26
CA TYR A 313 0.36 20.73 10.59
C TYR A 313 0.72 22.22 10.63
N SER A 314 1.79 22.62 9.95
CA SER A 314 2.26 24.01 9.86
C SER A 314 1.22 25.02 9.35
N GLU A 315 0.18 24.56 8.65
CA GLU A 315 -0.91 25.44 8.19
C GLU A 315 -2.09 25.56 9.17
N SER A 316 -2.10 24.76 10.23
CA SER A 316 -3.15 24.79 11.25
C SER A 316 -3.05 26.02 12.15
N GLN A 317 -4.17 26.41 12.76
CA GLN A 317 -4.18 27.57 13.66
C GLN A 317 -3.33 27.35 14.92
N SER A 318 -3.32 26.14 15.48
CA SER A 318 -2.53 25.80 16.67
C SER A 318 -1.04 25.83 16.37
N HIS A 319 -0.60 25.18 15.28
CA HIS A 319 0.82 25.18 14.92
C HIS A 319 1.35 26.55 14.52
N ARG A 320 0.54 27.43 13.93
CA ARG A 320 0.97 28.83 13.73
C ARG A 320 1.27 29.54 15.04
N GLN A 321 0.48 29.30 16.10
CA GLN A 321 0.77 29.85 17.44
C GLN A 321 2.04 29.23 18.03
N PHE A 322 2.22 27.92 17.88
CA PHE A 322 3.44 27.24 18.34
C PHE A 322 4.68 27.77 17.62
N GLN A 323 4.64 27.93 16.29
CA GLN A 323 5.73 28.50 15.49
C GLN A 323 6.05 29.94 15.93
N GLU A 324 5.03 30.74 16.20
CA GLU A 324 5.19 32.12 16.69
C GLU A 324 5.80 32.16 18.10
N ALA A 325 5.51 31.18 18.96
CA ALA A 325 6.10 31.04 20.27
C ALA A 325 7.56 30.53 20.22
N VAL A 326 7.83 29.54 19.36
CA VAL A 326 9.15 28.91 19.20
C VAL A 326 10.14 29.85 18.50
N GLN A 327 9.71 30.63 17.51
CA GLN A 327 10.55 31.58 16.77
C GLN A 327 11.90 31.02 16.28
N TYR A 328 11.92 29.81 15.72
CA TYR A 328 13.13 29.11 15.27
C TYR A 328 14.16 28.86 16.37
N ARG A 329 13.73 28.73 17.63
CA ARG A 329 14.62 28.41 18.77
C ARG A 329 14.67 26.92 19.12
N ALA A 330 13.76 26.13 18.55
CA ALA A 330 13.65 24.70 18.79
C ALA A 330 13.21 23.95 17.53
N HIS A 331 13.67 22.71 17.43
CA HIS A 331 13.18 21.78 16.43
C HIS A 331 11.79 21.26 16.84
N MET A 332 10.83 21.34 15.93
CA MET A 332 9.43 21.01 16.19
C MET A 332 9.10 19.61 15.69
N VAL A 333 8.63 18.74 16.58
CA VAL A 333 8.22 17.37 16.24
C VAL A 333 6.81 17.13 16.75
N SER A 334 5.92 16.65 15.89
CA SER A 334 4.52 16.40 16.24
C SER A 334 4.33 14.94 16.63
N MET A 335 3.62 14.69 17.73
CA MET A 335 3.18 13.35 18.12
C MET A 335 1.74 13.12 17.69
N THR A 336 1.44 11.93 17.17
CA THR A 336 0.08 11.55 16.78
C THR A 336 -0.13 10.05 16.84
N SER A 337 -1.32 9.61 17.26
CA SER A 337 -1.86 8.32 16.82
C SER A 337 -2.54 8.53 15.45
N PRO A 338 -2.40 7.61 14.47
CA PRO A 338 -1.73 6.31 14.55
C PRO A 338 -0.27 6.30 14.08
N ILE A 339 0.33 7.43 13.69
CA ILE A 339 1.63 7.43 12.97
C ILE A 339 2.84 7.35 13.92
N GLY A 340 2.74 7.89 15.13
CA GLY A 340 3.84 8.03 16.07
C GLY A 340 4.42 9.44 16.06
N VAL A 341 5.63 9.58 15.52
CA VAL A 341 6.46 10.79 15.61
C VAL A 341 6.71 11.39 14.23
N VAL A 342 6.33 12.65 14.03
CA VAL A 342 6.45 13.36 12.75
C VAL A 342 7.32 14.61 12.92
N PRO A 343 8.61 14.56 12.56
CA PRO A 343 9.44 15.75 12.44
C PRO A 343 8.85 16.72 11.44
N GLN A 344 8.98 18.03 11.68
CA GLN A 344 8.37 19.03 10.82
C GLN A 344 8.87 18.94 9.37
N GLU A 345 10.10 18.48 9.14
CA GLU A 345 10.65 18.26 7.80
C GLU A 345 9.85 17.25 7.00
N LEU A 346 9.20 16.31 7.68
CA LEU A 346 8.46 15.20 7.08
C LEU A 346 6.94 15.39 7.13
N GLU A 347 6.42 16.56 7.54
CA GLU A 347 4.97 16.76 7.70
C GLU A 347 4.17 16.64 6.39
N LEU A 348 4.83 16.81 5.25
CA LEU A 348 4.24 16.69 3.91
C LEU A 348 4.33 15.27 3.35
N THR A 349 5.11 14.38 3.98
CA THR A 349 5.32 13.04 3.45
C THR A 349 4.10 12.17 3.71
N TYR A 350 3.82 11.25 2.79
CA TYR A 350 2.76 10.26 2.98
C TYR A 350 3.19 9.21 4.04
N PRO A 351 2.31 8.83 5.00
CA PRO A 351 0.92 9.24 5.18
C PRO A 351 0.70 10.44 6.13
N ALA A 352 1.75 11.06 6.67
CA ALA A 352 1.64 12.15 7.65
C ALA A 352 0.78 13.33 7.19
N GLN A 353 0.81 13.67 5.91
CA GLN A 353 -0.05 14.71 5.33
C GLN A 353 -1.50 14.26 5.09
N HIS A 354 -1.76 12.96 4.96
CA HIS A 354 -2.99 12.44 4.34
C HIS A 354 -3.86 11.59 5.26
N TYR A 355 -3.48 11.39 6.53
CA TYR A 355 -4.32 10.63 7.45
C TYR A 355 -5.44 11.46 8.06
N ASP A 356 -6.58 10.81 8.28
CA ASP A 356 -7.66 11.30 9.13
C ASP A 356 -7.92 10.30 10.25
N SER A 357 -7.86 10.76 11.50
CA SER A 357 -8.03 9.90 12.68
C SER A 357 -9.21 10.36 13.51
N VAL A 358 -9.86 9.41 14.19
CA VAL A 358 -10.97 9.73 15.09
C VAL A 358 -10.41 10.44 16.33
N VAL A 359 -10.88 11.66 16.58
CA VAL A 359 -10.44 12.47 17.73
C VAL A 359 -11.43 12.29 18.89
N THR A 360 -11.28 11.21 19.66
CA THR A 360 -12.00 11.02 20.94
C THR A 360 -11.25 11.62 22.12
N GLY A 361 -9.92 11.69 22.04
CA GLY A 361 -9.02 12.05 23.15
C GLY A 361 -8.65 10.85 24.04
N ASP A 362 -9.33 9.73 23.89
CA ASP A 362 -9.05 8.48 24.61
C ASP A 362 -8.18 7.57 23.72
N TRP A 363 -6.94 7.32 24.14
CA TRP A 363 -6.02 6.43 23.43
C TRP A 363 -5.95 5.10 24.16
N SER A 364 -6.06 4.00 23.41
CA SER A 364 -5.88 2.66 23.96
C SER A 364 -4.43 2.45 24.41
N GLU A 365 -4.19 1.46 25.28
CA GLU A 365 -2.82 1.15 25.69
C GLU A 365 -1.97 0.61 24.52
N ASP A 366 -2.59 -0.02 23.52
CA ASP A 366 -1.88 -0.46 22.31
C ASP A 366 -1.43 0.75 21.48
N GLU A 367 -2.28 1.77 21.33
CA GLU A 367 -1.91 3.04 20.68
C GLU A 367 -0.79 3.75 21.44
N LYS A 368 -0.90 3.87 22.76
CA LYS A 368 0.14 4.50 23.59
C LYS A 368 1.47 3.74 23.49
N SER A 369 1.43 2.42 23.53
CA SER A 369 2.62 1.57 23.46
C SER A 369 3.31 1.69 22.10
N PHE A 370 2.53 1.73 21.01
CA PHE A 370 3.06 1.95 19.68
C PHE A 370 3.76 3.31 19.56
N VAL A 371 3.07 4.40 19.94
CA VAL A 371 3.65 5.76 19.84
C VAL A 371 4.87 5.92 20.76
N ALA A 372 4.84 5.33 21.96
CA ALA A 372 5.98 5.31 22.88
C ALA A 372 7.19 4.60 22.28
N GLU A 373 7.00 3.44 21.64
CA GLU A 373 8.09 2.71 20.98
C GLU A 373 8.70 3.49 19.81
N VAL A 374 7.86 4.17 19.01
CA VAL A 374 8.35 5.04 17.92
C VAL A 374 9.14 6.23 18.49
N LEU A 375 8.64 6.86 19.55
CA LEU A 375 9.33 7.98 20.20
C LEU A 375 10.65 7.55 20.85
N ARG A 376 10.68 6.40 21.52
CA ARG A 376 11.89 5.84 22.13
C ARG A 376 12.98 5.65 21.08
N ARG A 377 12.68 4.91 20.00
CA ARG A 377 13.63 4.70 18.90
C ARG A 377 14.05 5.99 18.21
N TYR A 378 13.12 6.94 18.07
CA TYR A 378 13.43 8.25 17.51
C TYR A 378 14.45 9.00 18.39
N LEU A 379 14.25 9.03 19.71
CA LEU A 379 15.16 9.72 20.63
C LEU A 379 16.50 8.98 20.83
N GLU A 380 16.53 7.66 20.75
CA GLU A 380 17.79 6.88 20.74
C GLU A 380 18.70 7.24 19.56
N ARG A 381 18.11 7.64 18.43
CA ARG A 381 18.84 8.00 17.21
C ARG A 381 19.18 9.49 17.15
N ASN A 382 18.44 10.34 17.88
CA ASN A 382 18.46 11.78 17.71
C ASN A 382 18.76 12.48 19.02
N ASP A 383 20.00 12.96 19.15
CA ASP A 383 20.42 13.75 20.30
C ASP A 383 19.82 15.16 20.25
N TYR A 384 19.39 15.63 21.42
CA TYR A 384 18.96 17.01 21.64
C TYR A 384 19.55 17.54 22.95
N PRO A 385 19.96 18.82 23.01
CA PRO A 385 20.51 19.40 24.23
C PRO A 385 19.48 19.53 25.35
N ARG A 386 18.20 19.68 24.99
CA ARG A 386 17.05 19.80 25.89
C ARG A 386 15.82 19.24 25.19
N ILE A 387 14.90 18.65 25.97
CA ILE A 387 13.63 18.12 25.48
C ILE A 387 12.49 18.83 26.20
N ILE A 388 11.61 19.46 25.43
CA ILE A 388 10.46 20.22 25.93
C ILE A 388 9.18 19.56 25.42
N ALA A 389 8.30 19.20 26.34
CA ALA A 389 6.98 18.66 26.02
C ALA A 389 5.93 19.78 26.09
N HIS A 390 5.43 20.20 24.93
CA HIS A 390 4.32 21.14 24.82
C HIS A 390 3.04 20.42 24.38
N LEU A 391 2.62 19.46 25.21
CA LEU A 391 1.57 18.48 24.92
C LEU A 391 0.41 18.60 25.93
N PRO A 392 -0.84 18.35 25.52
CA PRO A 392 -1.95 18.33 26.48
C PRO A 392 -1.75 17.18 27.49
N PRO A 393 -2.08 17.40 28.78
CA PRO A 393 -2.04 16.34 29.79
C PRO A 393 -2.91 15.13 29.39
N GLY A 394 -2.48 13.92 29.76
CA GLY A 394 -3.17 12.66 29.46
C GLY A 394 -2.30 11.75 28.60
N ALA A 395 -2.88 11.12 27.57
CA ALA A 395 -2.18 10.10 26.78
C ALA A 395 -0.82 10.57 26.23
N TYR A 396 -0.70 11.82 25.79
CA TYR A 396 0.56 12.37 25.31
C TYR A 396 1.63 12.46 26.40
N THR A 397 1.29 12.97 27.59
CA THR A 397 2.24 13.08 28.70
C THR A 397 2.60 11.71 29.25
N ASP A 398 1.63 10.79 29.35
CA ASP A 398 1.88 9.38 29.74
C ASP A 398 2.95 8.73 28.85
N ILE A 399 2.88 8.95 27.52
CA ILE A 399 3.83 8.41 26.55
C ILE A 399 5.22 9.02 26.77
N VAL A 400 5.31 10.34 26.91
CA VAL A 400 6.59 11.04 27.08
C VAL A 400 7.25 10.64 28.39
N GLU A 401 6.50 10.53 29.48
CA GLU A 401 7.01 10.10 30.79
C GLU A 401 7.56 8.66 30.73
N ARG A 402 6.84 7.72 30.08
CA ARG A 402 7.34 6.34 29.87
C ARG A 402 8.69 6.33 29.14
N VAL A 403 8.79 7.08 28.05
CA VAL A 403 10.03 7.12 27.24
C VAL A 403 11.16 7.86 27.97
N ALA A 404 10.84 8.92 28.71
CA ALA A 404 11.80 9.65 29.51
C ALA A 404 12.39 8.77 30.62
N ASP A 405 11.56 7.98 31.30
CA ASP A 405 12.01 7.01 32.30
C ASP A 405 12.86 5.89 31.67
N ASP A 406 12.45 5.36 30.50
CA ASP A 406 13.17 4.29 29.80
C ASP A 406 14.56 4.72 29.31
N LEU A 407 14.74 5.99 28.96
CA LEU A 407 15.98 6.55 28.39
C LEU A 407 16.76 7.46 29.37
N ASP A 408 16.29 7.61 30.62
CA ASP A 408 16.86 8.51 31.64
C ASP A 408 17.00 9.97 31.13
N LEU A 409 15.94 10.49 30.50
CA LEU A 409 15.90 11.83 29.91
C LEU A 409 15.16 12.82 30.81
N ASP A 410 15.70 14.03 30.95
CA ASP A 410 15.00 15.14 31.59
C ASP A 410 14.11 15.85 30.58
N VAL A 411 12.80 15.93 30.88
CA VAL A 411 11.79 16.52 29.99
C VAL A 411 11.03 17.65 30.69
N GLU A 412 11.03 18.82 30.07
CA GLU A 412 10.35 20.01 30.59
C GLU A 412 8.93 20.14 30.02
N PHE A 413 7.91 19.95 30.87
CA PHE A 413 6.51 20.11 30.48
C PHE A 413 6.03 21.57 30.60
N THR A 414 5.42 22.10 29.54
CA THR A 414 5.05 23.54 29.46
C THR A 414 3.55 23.80 29.42
N VAL A 415 2.71 22.79 29.25
CA VAL A 415 1.24 22.93 29.18
C VAL A 415 0.62 22.76 30.56
N SER A 416 -0.21 23.70 30.98
CA SER A 416 -0.98 23.60 32.23
C SER A 416 -2.32 22.86 32.02
N GLU A 417 -3.12 23.33 31.07
CA GLU A 417 -4.44 22.76 30.74
C GLU A 417 -4.53 22.37 29.26
N HIS A 418 -4.42 23.36 28.37
CA HIS A 418 -4.47 23.16 26.93
C HIS A 418 -3.29 23.86 26.23
N PRO A 419 -2.67 23.27 25.19
CA PRO A 419 -1.47 23.80 24.55
C PRO A 419 -1.59 25.23 24.03
N THR A 420 -2.76 25.59 23.48
CA THR A 420 -2.99 26.92 22.89
C THR A 420 -3.54 27.97 23.87
N THR A 421 -3.55 27.71 25.18
CA THR A 421 -3.93 28.76 26.15
C THR A 421 -2.83 29.81 26.24
N THR A 422 -3.20 31.04 26.60
CA THR A 422 -2.22 32.13 26.81
C THR A 422 -1.15 31.76 27.84
N GLU A 423 -1.52 31.02 28.89
CA GLU A 423 -0.57 30.54 29.90
C GLU A 423 0.42 29.53 29.33
N SER A 424 -0.06 28.47 28.68
CA SER A 424 0.80 27.42 28.08
C SER A 424 1.73 28.00 27.01
N ILE A 425 1.22 28.87 26.14
CA ILE A 425 2.06 29.55 25.13
C ILE A 425 3.12 30.44 25.82
N GLY A 426 2.74 31.16 26.88
CA GLY A 426 3.67 31.96 27.67
C GLY A 426 4.73 31.12 28.41
N ASN A 427 4.38 29.91 28.85
CA ASN A 427 5.34 28.94 29.42
C ASN A 427 6.36 28.53 28.34
N LEU A 428 5.89 28.09 27.17
CA LEU A 428 6.75 27.68 26.05
C LEU A 428 7.73 28.79 25.64
N MET A 429 7.24 30.02 25.50
CA MET A 429 8.08 31.19 25.17
C MET A 429 9.16 31.43 26.22
N ARG A 430 8.82 31.33 27.52
CA ARG A 430 9.78 31.50 28.62
C ARG A 430 10.82 30.38 28.67
N THR A 431 10.40 29.14 28.44
CA THR A 431 11.30 27.97 28.45
C THR A 431 12.34 28.04 27.33
N LEU A 432 11.99 28.64 26.18
CA LEU A 432 12.88 28.86 25.02
C LEU A 432 13.60 30.21 25.03
N ASP A 433 13.36 31.06 26.03
CA ASP A 433 14.01 32.36 26.10
C ASP A 433 15.53 32.19 26.22
N GLY A 434 16.29 32.97 25.44
CA GLY A 434 17.75 32.87 25.39
C GLY A 434 18.35 31.81 24.45
N GLU A 435 17.60 30.79 24.03
CA GLU A 435 18.07 29.76 23.09
C GLU A 435 18.55 30.34 21.73
N PRO A 436 19.56 29.77 21.05
CA PRO A 436 19.99 30.26 19.74
C PRO A 436 18.85 30.11 18.72
N LYS A 437 18.78 31.04 17.75
CA LYS A 437 17.84 30.92 16.63
C LYS A 437 18.55 30.31 15.43
N PHE A 438 18.00 29.24 14.87
CA PHE A 438 18.39 28.81 13.53
C PHE A 438 17.70 29.70 12.48
N THR A 439 18.30 29.77 11.31
CA THR A 439 17.79 30.57 10.21
C THR A 439 16.69 29.83 9.45
N ARG A 440 15.89 30.59 8.71
CA ARG A 440 14.93 30.00 7.77
C ARG A 440 15.64 29.14 6.72
N GLU A 441 16.80 29.59 6.26
CA GLU A 441 17.60 28.92 5.25
C GLU A 441 18.10 27.56 5.77
N GLU A 442 18.67 27.51 6.98
CA GLU A 442 19.05 26.27 7.66
C GLU A 442 17.88 25.28 7.75
N ARG A 443 16.68 25.76 8.09
CA ARG A 443 15.47 24.92 8.08
C ARG A 443 15.16 24.37 6.69
N GLU A 444 15.21 25.19 5.64
CA GLU A 444 14.93 24.75 4.27
C GLU A 444 15.95 23.70 3.79
N HIS A 445 17.23 23.83 4.16
CA HIS A 445 18.26 22.82 3.92
C HIS A 445 17.97 21.51 4.67
N ASN A 446 17.63 21.60 5.96
CA ASN A 446 17.31 20.43 6.78
C ASN A 446 16.08 19.69 6.26
N VAL A 447 15.06 20.40 5.75
CA VAL A 447 13.90 19.79 5.07
C VAL A 447 14.35 18.93 3.90
N VAL A 448 15.14 19.48 2.98
CA VAL A 448 15.59 18.73 1.79
C VAL A 448 16.44 17.52 2.17
N LYS A 449 17.36 17.67 3.12
CA LYS A 449 18.18 16.54 3.60
C LYS A 449 17.34 15.45 4.26
N ALA A 450 16.40 15.82 5.13
CA ALA A 450 15.52 14.86 5.79
C ALA A 450 14.61 14.13 4.80
N LEU A 451 14.13 14.80 3.74
CA LEU A 451 13.37 14.17 2.67
C LEU A 451 14.21 13.14 1.91
N ALA A 452 15.47 13.46 1.60
CA ALA A 452 16.39 12.50 0.99
C ALA A 452 16.66 11.31 1.91
N ASP A 453 16.91 11.56 3.20
CA ASP A 453 17.12 10.49 4.19
C ASP A 453 15.91 9.54 4.24
N TYR A 454 14.70 10.12 4.32
CA TYR A 454 13.46 9.36 4.39
C TYR A 454 13.20 8.56 3.10
N GLN A 455 13.33 9.20 1.94
CA GLN A 455 13.01 8.64 0.64
C GLN A 455 14.01 7.58 0.21
N LEU A 456 15.31 7.89 0.27
CA LEU A 456 16.37 7.11 -0.36
C LEU A 456 17.05 6.16 0.63
N GLY A 457 17.30 6.62 1.85
CA GLY A 457 18.00 5.82 2.86
C GLY A 457 18.78 6.68 3.85
N PRO A 458 19.30 6.09 4.93
CA PRO A 458 20.08 6.84 5.93
C PRO A 458 21.25 7.59 5.28
N ASP A 459 21.51 8.80 5.78
CA ASP A 459 22.62 9.68 5.37
C ASP A 459 22.59 10.17 3.90
N ALA A 460 21.54 9.82 3.13
CA ALA A 460 21.39 10.23 1.74
C ALA A 460 21.35 11.76 1.57
N GLY A 461 20.72 12.48 2.51
CA GLY A 461 20.70 13.94 2.48
C GLY A 461 22.08 14.56 2.60
N ASP A 462 22.97 13.95 3.38
CA ASP A 462 24.34 14.44 3.51
C ASP A 462 25.21 14.05 2.32
N ALA A 463 25.08 12.82 1.82
CA ALA A 463 25.80 12.33 0.65
C ALA A 463 25.47 13.11 -0.63
N LEU A 464 24.23 13.59 -0.79
CA LEU A 464 23.79 14.34 -1.96
C LEU A 464 24.05 15.84 -1.86
N PHE A 465 23.90 16.42 -0.66
CA PHE A 465 23.69 17.86 -0.52
C PHE A 465 24.61 18.55 0.49
N SER A 466 25.67 17.90 1.00
CA SER A 466 26.65 18.56 1.88
C SER A 466 27.78 19.26 1.11
N ASP A 467 28.17 18.71 -0.05
CA ASP A 467 29.28 19.23 -0.86
C ASP A 467 28.84 20.20 -1.96
N VAL A 468 27.56 20.57 -1.96
CA VAL A 468 26.94 21.46 -2.95
C VAL A 468 26.40 22.68 -2.21
N ALA A 469 26.80 23.89 -2.60
CA ALA A 469 26.12 25.09 -2.13
C ALA A 469 24.70 25.06 -2.69
N LEU A 470 23.76 24.75 -1.81
CA LEU A 470 22.38 24.62 -2.15
C LEU A 470 21.74 26.01 -2.23
N GLU A 471 21.41 26.47 -3.43
CA GLU A 471 20.44 27.56 -3.54
C GLU A 471 19.04 26.97 -3.44
N MET A 472 18.40 27.13 -2.29
CA MET A 472 16.97 26.88 -2.14
C MET A 472 16.20 28.02 -2.80
N THR A 473 15.68 27.78 -4.01
CA THR A 473 14.77 28.73 -4.65
C THR A 473 13.31 28.33 -4.44
N SER A 474 12.40 29.26 -4.74
CA SER A 474 10.97 29.18 -4.42
C SER A 474 10.67 29.20 -2.91
N ARG A 475 9.39 29.18 -2.54
CA ARG A 475 8.98 29.14 -1.13
C ARG A 475 8.56 27.72 -0.79
N TYR A 476 8.92 27.27 0.41
CA TYR A 476 8.26 26.13 1.05
C TYR A 476 6.73 26.24 0.86
N PRO A 477 6.05 25.18 0.40
CA PRO A 477 6.52 23.79 0.33
C PRO A 477 7.10 23.32 -1.03
N LYS A 478 7.43 24.23 -1.96
CA LYS A 478 7.91 23.92 -3.33
C LYS A 478 9.41 24.22 -3.49
N LEU A 479 10.23 23.77 -2.55
CA LEU A 479 11.68 24.03 -2.59
C LEU A 479 12.31 23.38 -3.83
N GLN A 480 13.23 24.11 -4.47
CA GLN A 480 14.05 23.60 -5.56
C GLN A 480 15.51 23.58 -5.13
N VAL A 481 16.21 22.50 -5.49
CA VAL A 481 17.59 22.24 -5.13
C VAL A 481 18.49 22.54 -6.32
N TRP A 482 19.42 23.46 -6.18
CA TRP A 482 20.36 23.88 -7.22
C TRP A 482 21.79 23.72 -6.73
N ASN A 483 22.72 23.46 -7.65
CA ASN A 483 24.14 23.47 -7.38
C ASN A 483 24.81 24.82 -7.69
N ASP A 484 26.08 24.96 -7.32
CA ASP A 484 26.90 26.16 -7.53
C ASP A 484 27.06 26.56 -9.01
N ALA A 485 26.87 25.60 -9.92
CA ALA A 485 26.92 25.83 -11.36
C ALA A 485 25.59 26.39 -11.91
N GLY A 486 24.57 26.58 -11.06
CA GLY A 486 23.25 27.05 -11.46
C GLY A 486 22.41 25.97 -12.16
N VAL A 487 22.67 24.69 -11.88
CA VAL A 487 21.92 23.55 -12.43
C VAL A 487 21.01 22.98 -11.35
N GLN A 488 19.73 22.77 -11.71
CA GLN A 488 18.76 22.18 -10.81
C GLN A 488 19.02 20.67 -10.65
N LEU A 489 19.11 20.19 -9.42
CA LEU A 489 19.29 18.78 -9.08
C LEU A 489 17.98 18.09 -8.73
N ALA A 490 17.12 18.75 -7.97
CA ALA A 490 15.84 18.18 -7.55
C ALA A 490 14.79 19.26 -7.31
N THR A 491 13.53 18.83 -7.23
CA THR A 491 12.42 19.63 -6.74
C THR A 491 11.65 18.87 -5.69
N MET A 492 11.25 19.55 -4.64
CA MET A 492 10.29 19.04 -3.69
C MET A 492 8.90 19.00 -4.34
N VAL A 493 8.20 17.88 -4.20
CA VAL A 493 6.81 17.69 -4.64
C VAL A 493 5.92 17.77 -3.40
N PRO A 494 5.22 18.89 -3.16
CA PRO A 494 4.43 19.09 -1.94
C PRO A 494 3.30 18.08 -1.77
N GLN A 495 2.78 17.57 -2.88
CA GLN A 495 1.64 16.64 -2.87
C GLN A 495 1.96 15.36 -2.11
N TYR A 496 3.21 14.89 -2.14
CA TYR A 496 3.61 13.62 -1.52
C TYR A 496 4.76 13.76 -0.51
N GLY A 497 5.34 14.96 -0.40
CA GLY A 497 6.53 15.20 0.41
C GLY A 497 7.71 14.35 -0.04
N VAL A 498 8.06 14.39 -1.32
CA VAL A 498 9.21 13.67 -1.89
C VAL A 498 10.07 14.60 -2.74
N LEU A 499 11.32 14.21 -2.96
CA LEU A 499 12.22 14.82 -3.93
C LEU A 499 12.08 14.12 -5.28
N SER A 500 11.89 14.94 -6.30
CA SER A 500 11.85 14.53 -7.70
C SER A 500 13.11 15.04 -8.39
N PHE A 501 13.99 14.14 -8.81
CA PHE A 501 15.32 14.46 -9.34
C PHE A 501 15.29 14.87 -10.82
N THR A 502 16.18 15.76 -11.23
CA THR A 502 16.51 16.00 -12.64
C THR A 502 17.51 14.94 -13.13
N LEU A 503 17.84 14.95 -14.41
CA LEU A 503 18.89 14.08 -14.94
C LEU A 503 20.25 14.32 -14.26
N GLU A 504 20.62 15.59 -14.06
CA GLU A 504 21.88 15.96 -13.39
C GLU A 504 21.84 15.58 -11.90
N GLY A 505 20.70 15.73 -11.24
CA GLY A 505 20.50 15.23 -9.88
C GLY A 505 20.62 13.72 -9.78
N ALA A 506 20.12 12.97 -10.77
CA ALA A 506 20.26 11.51 -10.82
C ALA A 506 21.72 11.08 -11.03
N LYS A 507 22.51 11.82 -11.82
CA LYS A 507 23.97 11.57 -11.95
C LYS A 507 24.68 11.77 -10.62
N VAL A 508 24.41 12.89 -9.95
CA VAL A 508 24.94 13.17 -8.60
C VAL A 508 24.54 12.08 -7.62
N TRP A 509 23.28 11.62 -7.67
CA TRP A 509 22.81 10.56 -6.80
C TRP A 509 23.52 9.24 -7.03
N ARG A 510 23.58 8.76 -8.27
CA ARG A 510 24.30 7.54 -8.63
C ARG A 510 25.78 7.58 -8.23
N ASP A 511 26.43 8.75 -8.38
CA ASP A 511 27.86 8.91 -8.08
C ASP A 511 28.15 9.19 -6.60
N SER A 512 27.12 9.31 -5.75
CA SER A 512 27.25 9.54 -4.31
C SER A 512 27.30 8.25 -3.50
N ASP A 513 27.60 8.36 -2.20
CA ASP A 513 27.52 7.24 -1.25
C ASP A 513 26.08 6.94 -0.78
N ALA A 514 25.06 7.65 -1.29
CA ALA A 514 23.67 7.39 -0.92
C ALA A 514 23.17 6.07 -1.52
N PRO A 515 22.31 5.31 -0.80
CA PRO A 515 21.62 4.17 -1.39
C PRO A 515 20.87 4.60 -2.66
N THR A 516 21.11 3.90 -3.76
CA THR A 516 20.51 4.16 -5.07
C THR A 516 19.64 2.98 -5.45
N LYS A 517 18.44 3.27 -5.94
CA LYS A 517 17.52 2.27 -6.49
C LYS A 517 17.62 2.27 -8.01
N THR A 518 18.06 1.15 -8.57
CA THR A 518 18.45 1.03 -9.96
C THR A 518 17.57 0.03 -10.70
N VAL A 519 17.19 0.38 -11.92
CA VAL A 519 16.55 -0.51 -12.90
C VAL A 519 17.46 -0.60 -14.10
N GLU A 520 17.96 -1.80 -14.40
CA GLU A 520 18.77 -2.07 -15.57
C GLU A 520 17.87 -2.38 -16.76
N ILE A 521 18.12 -1.74 -17.91
CA ILE A 521 17.38 -1.94 -19.15
C ILE A 521 18.29 -2.40 -20.29
N ASP A 522 17.68 -3.05 -21.28
CA ASP A 522 18.38 -3.50 -22.49
C ASP A 522 18.85 -2.29 -23.36
N GLY A 523 19.53 -2.56 -24.48
CA GLY A 523 20.18 -1.58 -25.36
C GLY A 523 19.23 -0.72 -26.20
N PHE A 524 18.30 -0.02 -25.57
CA PHE A 524 17.41 0.98 -26.19
C PHE A 524 17.39 2.30 -25.41
N VAL A 525 16.82 3.35 -26.02
CA VAL A 525 16.58 4.64 -25.37
C VAL A 525 15.07 4.77 -25.13
N PRO A 526 14.60 4.91 -23.88
CA PRO A 526 13.17 4.98 -23.60
C PRO A 526 12.55 6.28 -24.14
N HIS A 527 11.59 6.15 -25.06
CA HIS A 527 10.78 7.26 -25.57
C HIS A 527 9.39 7.26 -24.91
N GLY A 528 9.35 7.57 -23.62
CA GLY A 528 8.18 7.40 -22.76
C GLY A 528 8.53 6.45 -21.62
N SER A 529 7.58 5.65 -21.16
CA SER A 529 7.80 4.68 -20.08
C SER A 529 8.66 3.49 -20.52
N VAL A 530 9.38 2.90 -19.57
CA VAL A 530 10.00 1.57 -19.71
C VAL A 530 8.93 0.53 -19.40
N LEU A 531 8.69 -0.37 -20.36
CA LEU A 531 7.84 -1.54 -20.16
C LEU A 531 8.64 -2.65 -19.48
N ALA A 532 7.98 -3.50 -18.69
CA ALA A 532 8.64 -4.59 -17.96
C ALA A 532 9.54 -5.49 -18.85
N PRO A 533 9.16 -5.86 -20.11
CA PRO A 533 10.04 -6.63 -21.01
C PRO A 533 11.37 -5.97 -21.37
N GLY A 534 11.47 -4.65 -21.21
CA GLY A 534 12.71 -3.91 -21.44
C GLY A 534 13.66 -3.92 -20.24
N VAL A 535 13.20 -4.39 -19.08
CA VAL A 535 13.98 -4.51 -17.85
C VAL A 535 14.79 -5.80 -17.89
N VAL A 536 16.08 -5.69 -17.57
CA VAL A 536 17.02 -6.81 -17.47
C VAL A 536 17.21 -7.22 -16.02
N ASP A 537 17.31 -6.25 -15.12
CA ASP A 537 17.45 -6.45 -13.67
C ASP A 537 16.91 -5.23 -12.91
N ALA A 538 16.59 -5.38 -11.63
CA ALA A 538 16.13 -4.29 -10.77
C ALA A 538 16.35 -4.59 -9.29
N ASP A 539 16.67 -3.57 -8.50
CA ASP A 539 16.87 -3.72 -7.06
C ASP A 539 15.59 -4.22 -6.35
N GLU A 540 15.71 -5.30 -5.56
CA GLU A 540 14.58 -5.95 -4.89
C GLU A 540 13.82 -5.05 -3.90
N ASP A 541 14.44 -3.99 -3.41
CA ASP A 541 13.87 -3.04 -2.44
C ASP A 541 13.08 -1.89 -3.10
N ILE A 542 12.98 -1.87 -4.44
CA ILE A 542 12.11 -0.98 -5.20
C ILE A 542 10.64 -1.29 -4.89
N ARG A 543 9.86 -0.22 -4.69
CA ARG A 543 8.42 -0.25 -4.47
C ARG A 543 7.71 0.67 -5.46
N PRO A 544 6.42 0.40 -5.75
CA PRO A 544 5.61 1.32 -6.55
C PRO A 544 5.63 2.73 -5.96
N GLY A 545 5.90 3.73 -6.81
CA GLY A 545 6.05 5.13 -6.45
C GLY A 545 7.46 5.56 -6.04
N ASP A 546 8.42 4.63 -5.90
CA ASP A 546 9.81 5.00 -5.65
C ASP A 546 10.41 5.74 -6.85
N GLU A 547 11.30 6.68 -6.55
CA GLU A 547 12.17 7.30 -7.54
C GLU A 547 13.31 6.33 -7.85
N VAL A 548 13.59 6.09 -9.13
CA VAL A 548 14.59 5.10 -9.58
C VAL A 548 15.47 5.66 -10.68
N VAL A 549 16.75 5.29 -10.63
CA VAL A 549 17.70 5.49 -11.71
C VAL A 549 17.53 4.34 -12.71
N VAL A 550 17.44 4.67 -13.99
CA VAL A 550 17.32 3.68 -15.06
C VAL A 550 18.58 3.70 -15.90
N GLU A 551 19.26 2.55 -15.98
CA GLU A 551 20.56 2.41 -16.59
C GLU A 551 20.53 1.37 -17.70
N GLY A 552 21.08 1.70 -18.87
CA GLY A 552 21.28 0.73 -19.94
C GLY A 552 22.53 1.05 -20.77
N PRO A 553 22.87 0.16 -21.73
CA PRO A 553 24.03 0.36 -22.60
C PRO A 553 23.97 1.64 -23.45
N LYS A 554 22.76 2.14 -23.74
CA LYS A 554 22.51 3.31 -24.60
C LYS A 554 21.81 4.46 -23.89
N ALA A 555 21.44 4.31 -22.62
CA ALA A 555 20.61 5.29 -21.95
C ALA A 555 20.96 5.44 -20.46
N PHE A 556 20.80 6.66 -19.98
CA PHE A 556 20.72 6.98 -18.56
C PHE A 556 19.46 7.80 -18.33
N ALA A 557 18.61 7.39 -17.40
CA ALA A 557 17.33 8.03 -17.17
C ALA A 557 16.96 8.04 -15.68
N ILE A 558 15.96 8.85 -15.36
CA ILE A 558 15.34 8.93 -14.04
C ILE A 558 13.83 8.87 -14.20
N GLY A 559 13.18 8.09 -13.34
CA GLY A 559 11.74 7.88 -13.39
C GLY A 559 11.16 7.37 -12.08
N ARG A 560 9.88 7.02 -12.15
CA ARG A 560 9.12 6.47 -11.04
C ARG A 560 8.73 5.03 -11.33
N ALA A 561 9.01 4.12 -10.39
CA ALA A 561 8.60 2.73 -10.53
C ALA A 561 7.07 2.59 -10.37
N GLU A 562 6.44 1.82 -11.25
CA GLU A 562 5.00 1.47 -11.18
C GLU A 562 4.79 0.05 -10.59
N MET A 563 5.89 -0.68 -10.39
CA MET A 563 5.94 -2.06 -9.92
C MET A 563 7.04 -2.22 -8.84
N GLY A 564 6.99 -3.30 -8.08
CA GLY A 564 8.09 -3.65 -7.17
C GLY A 564 9.30 -4.21 -7.92
N GLY A 565 10.49 -4.19 -7.31
CA GLY A 565 11.73 -4.68 -7.93
C GLY A 565 11.62 -6.09 -8.53
N ARG A 566 11.18 -7.05 -7.73
CA ARG A 566 10.94 -8.44 -8.19
C ARG A 566 9.99 -8.51 -9.38
N GLU A 567 8.90 -7.74 -9.33
CA GLU A 567 7.90 -7.72 -10.39
C GLU A 567 8.40 -7.04 -11.67
N LEU A 568 9.29 -6.04 -11.57
CA LEU A 568 9.96 -5.42 -12.73
C LEU A 568 10.76 -6.45 -13.53
N VAL A 569 11.40 -7.41 -12.85
CA VAL A 569 12.22 -8.45 -13.48
C VAL A 569 11.36 -9.62 -13.97
N GLU A 570 10.37 -10.04 -13.21
CA GLU A 570 9.55 -11.22 -13.52
C GLU A 570 8.46 -10.96 -14.57
N SER A 571 7.99 -9.72 -14.69
CA SER A 571 6.84 -9.41 -15.55
C SER A 571 7.25 -9.33 -17.02
N THR A 572 6.45 -9.96 -17.87
CA THR A 572 6.62 -9.93 -19.32
C THR A 572 5.77 -8.86 -20.01
N ARG A 573 5.20 -7.93 -19.24
CA ARG A 573 4.37 -6.82 -19.74
C ARG A 573 4.02 -5.78 -18.67
N GLY A 574 3.36 -4.72 -19.12
CA GLY A 574 2.95 -3.60 -18.30
C GLY A 574 4.02 -2.51 -18.20
N ILE A 575 3.63 -1.37 -17.65
CA ILE A 575 4.52 -0.24 -17.42
C ILE A 575 5.36 -0.53 -16.18
N GLY A 576 6.68 -0.65 -16.35
CA GLY A 576 7.60 -0.83 -15.23
C GLY A 576 8.00 0.49 -14.60
N VAL A 577 8.45 1.46 -15.41
CA VAL A 577 8.92 2.77 -14.93
C VAL A 577 8.37 3.90 -15.80
N GLU A 578 7.72 4.88 -15.19
CA GLU A 578 7.39 6.16 -15.83
C GLU A 578 8.64 7.06 -15.88
N ILE A 579 9.23 7.21 -17.07
CA ILE A 579 10.43 8.02 -17.25
C ILE A 579 10.09 9.51 -17.28
N ARG A 580 10.82 10.29 -16.50
CA ARG A 580 10.70 11.77 -16.47
C ARG A 580 11.76 12.43 -17.34
N HIS A 581 13.01 11.97 -17.27
CA HIS A 581 14.12 12.48 -18.07
C HIS A 581 15.03 11.34 -18.54
N VAL A 582 15.59 11.47 -19.74
CA VAL A 582 16.50 10.49 -20.37
C VAL A 582 17.59 11.20 -21.15
N GLU A 583 18.78 10.62 -21.15
CA GLU A 583 19.94 10.96 -21.98
C GLU A 583 20.43 9.71 -22.71
N GLU A 584 20.77 9.87 -23.98
CA GLU A 584 21.40 8.83 -24.81
C GLU A 584 22.91 8.80 -24.54
N ARG A 585 23.47 7.59 -24.36
CA ARG A 585 24.89 7.34 -24.04
C ARG A 585 25.72 7.09 -25.29
#